data_AF-A0A3D4NSI9-F1
#
_entry.id   AF-A0A3D4NSI9-F1
#
_cell.length_a   1.000
_cell.length_b   1.000
_cell.length_c   1.000
_cell.angle_alpha   90.00
_cell.angle_beta   90.00
_cell.angle_gamma   90.00
#
_symmetry.space_group_name_H-M   'P 1'
#
loop_
_entity.id
_entity.type
_entity.pdbx_description
1 polymer ?
#
loop_
_entity_poly.entity_id
_entity_poly.type
_entity_poly.pdbx_seq_one_letter_code
_entity_poly.pdbx_strand_id
1 'polypeptide(L)'
;MKLAPKFLAVALGLGLGLVGQVFATDLKHWPADQAKALDAMIAANANKGNYAVFDMDNTSYRYDLEESLLPFMENKGLITRDKLDPSLKLIPFKDTAEHKESLFSYYYRLCELDDMVCYPWVAQVFSGFTLKELKGYVDELMASGKPVPTTYYDGDVVKNLDVNPPKVFTGQAELYNKLM
;
A
#
# COMPACT_ATOMS: atom_id res chain seq x y z
N MET A 1 2.98 70.31 -43.23
CA MET A 1 4.47 70.44 -43.27
C MET A 1 4.96 70.05 -41.89
N LYS A 2 5.90 69.14 -41.63
CA LYS A 2 6.82 68.30 -42.41
C LYS A 2 7.28 67.17 -41.45
N LEU A 3 7.43 65.95 -41.99
CA LEU A 3 8.32 64.84 -41.63
C LEU A 3 8.43 64.26 -40.18
N ALA A 4 7.87 63.05 -40.06
CA ALA A 4 8.23 61.77 -39.38
C ALA A 4 9.68 61.55 -38.84
N PRO A 5 10.04 60.33 -38.36
CA PRO A 5 9.55 59.45 -37.27
C PRO A 5 10.74 58.97 -36.36
N LYS A 6 10.53 58.09 -35.35
CA LYS A 6 11.49 57.18 -34.63
C LYS A 6 11.17 57.13 -33.12
N PHE A 7 11.12 56.03 -32.35
CA PHE A 7 11.49 54.63 -32.46
C PHE A 7 10.56 53.79 -31.56
N LEU A 8 10.26 52.56 -31.98
CA LEU A 8 9.78 51.48 -31.12
C LEU A 8 10.82 51.18 -30.02
N ALA A 9 10.37 50.96 -28.79
CA ALA A 9 11.04 50.09 -27.83
C ALA A 9 9.98 49.24 -27.13
N VAL A 10 9.71 48.08 -27.74
CA VAL A 10 8.98 46.98 -27.12
C VAL A 10 9.89 46.42 -26.03
N ALA A 11 9.54 46.60 -24.76
CA ALA A 11 10.16 45.88 -23.66
C ALA A 11 9.59 44.44 -23.62
N LEU A 12 10.07 43.61 -24.56
CA LEU A 12 10.04 42.17 -24.43
C LEU A 12 11.23 41.79 -23.55
N GLY A 13 10.98 41.12 -22.44
CA GLY A 13 12.06 40.46 -21.69
C GLY A 13 11.91 40.58 -20.19
N LEU A 14 11.13 39.66 -19.62
CA LEU A 14 11.44 38.88 -18.40
C LEU A 14 10.23 37.97 -18.10
N GLY A 15 9.78 37.25 -19.14
CA GLY A 15 8.87 36.13 -19.02
C GLY A 15 9.61 34.83 -19.34
N LEU A 16 10.77 34.64 -18.71
CA LEU A 16 11.55 33.40 -18.83
C LEU A 16 11.42 32.64 -17.51
N GLY A 17 10.49 31.69 -17.51
CA GLY A 17 10.67 30.42 -16.83
C GLY A 17 10.69 30.47 -15.31
N LEU A 18 9.53 30.70 -14.69
CA LEU A 18 9.12 29.85 -13.57
C LEU A 18 8.71 28.48 -14.14
N VAL A 19 9.66 27.81 -14.80
CA VAL A 19 9.57 26.36 -14.95
C VAL A 19 9.73 25.87 -13.52
N GLY A 20 8.68 25.28 -12.96
CA GLY A 20 8.75 24.65 -11.66
C GLY A 20 10.03 23.82 -11.63
N GLN A 21 10.97 24.18 -10.77
CA GLN A 21 12.02 23.27 -10.37
C GLN A 21 11.27 22.13 -9.67
N VAL A 22 10.82 21.15 -10.45
CA VAL A 22 10.63 19.81 -9.94
C VAL A 22 12.02 19.47 -9.42
N PHE A 23 12.20 19.60 -8.11
CA PHE A 23 13.40 19.09 -7.46
C PHE A 23 13.51 17.65 -7.92
N ALA A 24 14.57 17.34 -8.68
CA ALA A 24 14.81 15.98 -9.12
C ALA A 24 14.82 15.13 -7.85
N THR A 25 13.92 14.15 -7.77
CA THR A 25 13.85 13.29 -6.59
C THR A 25 15.11 12.42 -6.58
N ASP A 26 15.93 12.55 -5.55
CA ASP A 26 17.12 11.72 -5.35
C ASP A 26 16.71 10.37 -4.77
N LEU A 27 17.37 9.30 -5.23
CA LEU A 27 17.18 7.94 -4.71
C LEU A 27 18.06 7.68 -3.48
N LYS A 28 17.88 8.47 -2.42
CA LYS A 28 18.76 8.50 -1.23
C LYS A 28 18.70 7.22 -0.38
N HIS A 29 17.56 6.53 -0.40
CA HIS A 29 17.34 5.33 0.40
C HIS A 29 17.51 4.04 -0.41
N TRP A 30 18.17 4.13 -1.57
CA TRP A 30 18.61 2.98 -2.34
C TRP A 30 20.11 2.75 -2.13
N PRO A 31 20.59 1.49 -2.12
CA PRO A 31 22.02 1.27 -2.18
C PRO A 31 22.59 1.81 -3.50
N ALA A 32 23.82 2.32 -3.45
CA ALA A 32 24.36 3.21 -4.48
C ALA A 32 24.35 2.61 -5.90
N ASP A 33 24.65 1.32 -6.04
CA ASP A 33 24.67 0.65 -7.34
C ASP A 33 23.25 0.50 -7.92
N GLN A 34 22.25 0.22 -7.08
CA GLN A 34 20.84 0.14 -7.48
C GLN A 34 20.31 1.53 -7.83
N ALA A 35 20.62 2.57 -7.04
CA ALA A 35 20.26 3.95 -7.36
C ALA A 35 20.80 4.35 -8.74
N LYS A 36 22.08 4.05 -9.02
CA LYS A 36 22.71 4.34 -10.32
C LYS A 36 22.05 3.58 -11.47
N ALA A 37 21.70 2.31 -11.27
CA ALA A 37 21.01 1.51 -12.29
C ALA A 37 19.60 2.05 -12.58
N LEU A 38 18.85 2.43 -11.53
CA LEU A 38 17.54 3.05 -11.63
C LEU A 38 17.62 4.41 -12.34
N ASP A 39 18.57 5.27 -11.98
CA ASP A 39 18.80 6.57 -12.63
C ASP A 39 19.11 6.41 -14.12
N ALA A 40 19.96 5.45 -14.48
CA ALA A 40 20.27 5.16 -15.88
C ALA A 40 19.05 4.65 -16.65
N MET A 41 18.26 3.76 -16.05
CA MET A 41 17.02 3.24 -16.63
C MET A 41 16.00 4.37 -16.84
N ILE A 42 15.80 5.23 -15.84
CA ILE A 42 14.87 6.37 -15.90
C ILE A 42 15.31 7.33 -17.01
N ALA A 43 16.59 7.71 -17.05
CA ALA A 43 17.11 8.61 -18.07
C ALA A 43 16.93 8.06 -19.50
N ALA A 44 17.12 6.75 -19.69
CA ALA A 44 16.93 6.11 -20.99
C ALA A 44 15.45 6.06 -21.43
N ASN A 45 14.51 6.13 -20.49
CA ASN A 45 13.08 5.93 -20.72
C ASN A 45 12.21 7.19 -20.51
N ALA A 46 12.80 8.29 -20.07
CA ALA A 46 12.10 9.53 -19.74
C ALA A 46 11.28 10.08 -20.93
N ASN A 47 10.04 10.51 -20.63
CA ASN A 47 9.13 11.20 -21.55
C ASN A 47 8.77 10.43 -22.84
N LYS A 48 8.82 9.10 -22.79
CA LYS A 48 8.47 8.22 -23.93
C LYS A 48 7.11 7.54 -23.82
N GLY A 49 6.30 7.88 -22.82
CA GLY A 49 5.02 7.21 -22.55
C GLY A 49 5.19 5.79 -21.99
N ASN A 50 6.37 5.47 -21.48
CA ASN A 50 6.64 4.20 -20.78
C ASN A 50 5.95 4.18 -19.42
N TYR A 51 5.73 2.97 -18.89
CA TYR A 51 5.15 2.74 -17.57
C TYR A 51 6.03 1.80 -16.75
N ALA A 52 5.85 1.84 -15.42
CA ALA A 52 6.44 0.91 -14.48
C ALA A 52 5.32 0.17 -13.73
N VAL A 53 5.62 -1.04 -13.25
CA VAL A 53 4.68 -1.87 -12.49
C VAL A 53 5.33 -2.18 -11.15
N PHE A 54 4.55 -2.00 -10.09
CA PHE A 54 4.96 -2.28 -8.73
C PHE A 54 3.86 -3.07 -8.04
N ASP A 55 4.28 -4.07 -7.30
CA ASP A 55 3.48 -4.66 -6.25
C ASP A 55 3.45 -3.73 -5.02
N MET A 56 2.49 -3.92 -4.12
CA MET A 56 2.28 -3.07 -2.95
C MET A 56 2.85 -3.70 -1.67
N ASP A 57 2.23 -4.78 -1.20
CA ASP A 57 2.61 -5.46 0.04
C ASP A 57 4.02 -6.04 -0.06
N ASN A 58 4.85 -5.78 0.95
CA ASN A 58 6.28 -6.14 0.99
C ASN A 58 7.17 -5.65 -0.18
N THR A 59 6.62 -4.95 -1.18
CA THR A 59 7.35 -4.37 -2.30
C THR A 59 7.46 -2.86 -2.18
N SER A 60 6.34 -2.15 -2.03
CA SER A 60 6.27 -0.68 -1.94
C SER A 60 6.26 -0.16 -0.51
N TYR A 61 5.84 -1.01 0.41
CA TYR A 61 5.98 -0.83 1.85
C TYR A 61 6.34 -2.18 2.48
N ARG A 62 6.93 -2.15 3.68
CA ARG A 62 7.20 -3.35 4.46
C ARG A 62 5.91 -3.85 5.10
N TYR A 63 5.79 -5.18 5.21
CA TYR A 63 4.62 -5.87 5.75
C TYR A 63 3.42 -5.77 4.81
N ASP A 64 2.27 -6.24 5.28
CA ASP A 64 1.08 -6.52 4.48
C ASP A 64 -0.13 -5.77 5.04
N LEU A 65 -0.90 -5.12 4.16
CA LEU A 65 -2.06 -4.33 4.51
C LEU A 65 -3.22 -5.20 4.96
N GLU A 66 -3.59 -6.22 4.19
CA GLU A 66 -4.78 -7.01 4.45
C GLU A 66 -4.58 -7.93 5.66
N GLU A 67 -3.40 -8.56 5.77
CA GLU A 67 -3.06 -9.45 6.88
C GLU A 67 -2.95 -8.71 8.22
N SER A 68 -2.65 -7.41 8.21
CA SER A 68 -2.64 -6.60 9.44
C SER A 68 -3.98 -5.89 9.70
N LEU A 69 -4.72 -5.49 8.65
CA LEU A 69 -6.02 -4.85 8.78
C LEU A 69 -7.09 -5.83 9.28
N LEU A 70 -7.06 -7.09 8.85
CA LEU A 70 -8.00 -8.12 9.30
C LEU A 70 -7.99 -8.28 10.83
N PRO A 71 -6.88 -8.63 11.50
CA PRO A 71 -6.85 -8.77 12.95
C PRO A 71 -7.03 -7.41 13.65
N PHE A 72 -6.69 -6.29 13.01
CA PHE A 72 -6.91 -4.96 13.58
C PHE A 72 -8.40 -4.64 13.71
N MET A 73 -9.17 -4.91 12.66
CA MET A 73 -10.61 -4.75 12.64
C MET A 73 -11.33 -5.79 13.50
N GLU A 74 -10.81 -7.03 13.56
CA GLU A 74 -11.32 -8.08 14.43
C GLU A 74 -11.16 -7.73 15.93
N ASN A 75 -9.97 -7.26 16.33
CA ASN A 75 -9.71 -6.80 17.71
C ASN A 75 -10.59 -5.62 18.13
N LYS A 76 -11.09 -4.83 17.18
CA LYS A 76 -12.06 -3.74 17.40
C LYS A 76 -13.52 -4.20 17.38
N GLY A 77 -13.80 -5.47 17.11
CA GLY A 77 -15.16 -6.01 16.96
C GLY A 77 -15.91 -5.50 15.73
N LEU A 78 -15.19 -4.91 14.77
CA LEU A 78 -15.77 -4.37 13.54
C LEU A 78 -16.13 -5.51 12.60
N ILE A 79 -15.20 -6.43 12.40
CA ILE A 79 -15.40 -7.69 11.68
C ILE A 79 -15.49 -8.81 12.72
N THR A 80 -16.53 -9.63 12.59
CA THR A 80 -16.74 -10.84 13.41
C THR A 80 -17.28 -11.94 12.51
N ARG A 81 -17.21 -13.20 12.95
CA ARG A 81 -17.77 -14.33 12.19
C ARG A 81 -19.27 -14.23 11.93
N ASP A 82 -19.99 -13.54 12.80
CA ASP A 82 -21.43 -13.31 12.66
C ASP A 82 -21.71 -12.31 11.53
N LYS A 83 -20.82 -11.33 11.34
CA LYS A 83 -20.90 -10.33 10.27
C LYS A 83 -20.23 -10.78 8.97
N LEU A 84 -19.41 -11.84 9.01
CA LEU A 84 -18.76 -12.40 7.83
C LEU A 84 -19.81 -12.84 6.81
N ASP A 85 -19.64 -12.40 5.55
CA ASP A 85 -20.52 -12.81 4.45
C ASP A 85 -20.64 -14.34 4.42
N PRO A 86 -21.87 -14.90 4.38
CA PRO A 86 -22.07 -16.34 4.37
C PRO A 86 -21.31 -17.07 3.25
N SER A 87 -21.06 -16.44 2.10
CA SER A 87 -20.31 -17.05 1.00
C SER A 87 -18.83 -17.26 1.31
N LEU A 88 -18.30 -16.59 2.36
CA LEU A 88 -16.91 -16.69 2.79
C LEU A 88 -16.69 -17.76 3.87
N LYS A 89 -17.75 -18.47 4.29
CA LYS A 89 -17.68 -19.59 5.23
C LYS A 89 -17.40 -20.92 4.51
N LEU A 90 -16.28 -20.95 3.78
CA LEU A 90 -15.85 -22.04 2.90
C LEU A 90 -15.61 -23.40 3.60
N ILE A 91 -15.13 -23.38 4.84
CA ILE A 91 -14.88 -24.55 5.68
C ILE A 91 -15.42 -24.32 7.10
N PRO A 92 -15.63 -25.37 7.91
CA PRO A 92 -15.99 -25.18 9.31
C PRO A 92 -14.90 -24.42 10.09
N PHE A 93 -15.32 -23.56 11.02
CA PHE A 93 -14.42 -23.00 12.02
C PHE A 93 -13.92 -24.11 12.95
N LYS A 94 -12.63 -24.09 13.26
CA LYS A 94 -11.98 -25.07 14.15
C LYS A 94 -12.10 -24.60 15.60
N ASP A 95 -13.33 -24.52 16.09
CA ASP A 95 -13.59 -24.15 17.49
C ASP A 95 -13.30 -25.29 18.46
N THR A 96 -12.84 -24.95 19.66
CA THR A 96 -12.81 -25.85 20.83
C THR A 96 -13.69 -25.31 21.95
N ALA A 97 -13.76 -26.03 23.09
CA ALA A 97 -14.47 -25.53 24.27
C ALA A 97 -13.77 -24.29 24.88
N GLU A 98 -12.45 -24.18 24.71
CA GLU A 98 -11.60 -23.15 25.29
C GLU A 98 -11.24 -22.03 24.31
N HIS A 99 -11.38 -22.26 22.99
CA HIS A 99 -10.95 -21.30 21.98
C HIS A 99 -11.94 -21.17 20.83
N LYS A 100 -12.17 -19.92 20.43
CA LYS A 100 -12.84 -19.55 19.21
C LYS A 100 -11.79 -19.05 18.22
N GLU A 101 -11.55 -19.85 17.19
CA GLU A 101 -10.75 -19.49 16.00
C GLU A 101 -10.94 -18.05 15.46
N SER A 102 -9.88 -17.26 15.38
CA SER A 102 -9.92 -15.93 14.73
C SER A 102 -10.18 -16.03 13.22
N LEU A 103 -10.70 -14.98 12.60
CA LEU A 103 -10.79 -14.90 11.14
C LEU A 103 -9.40 -14.90 10.49
N PHE A 104 -8.38 -14.41 11.19
CA PHE A 104 -6.99 -14.52 10.76
C PHE A 104 -6.49 -15.98 10.72
N SER A 105 -6.79 -16.77 11.76
CA SER A 105 -6.48 -18.21 11.78
C SER A 105 -7.22 -18.93 10.66
N TYR A 106 -8.48 -18.58 10.46
CA TYR A 106 -9.31 -19.14 9.41
C TYR A 106 -8.70 -18.86 8.02
N TYR A 107 -8.23 -17.64 7.78
CA TYR A 107 -7.45 -17.27 6.59
C TYR A 107 -6.22 -18.14 6.39
N TYR A 108 -5.38 -18.32 7.43
CA TYR A 108 -4.19 -19.18 7.33
C TYR A 108 -4.55 -20.62 6.94
N ARG A 109 -5.60 -21.20 7.52
CA ARG A 109 -6.06 -22.55 7.13
C ARG A 109 -6.63 -22.61 5.72
N LEU A 110 -7.16 -21.51 5.18
CA LEU A 110 -7.52 -21.44 3.77
C LEU A 110 -6.27 -21.45 2.88
N CYS A 111 -5.19 -20.79 3.29
CA CYS A 111 -3.93 -20.83 2.53
C CYS A 111 -3.28 -22.22 2.55
N GLU A 112 -3.49 -23.00 3.62
CA GLU A 112 -3.08 -24.42 3.65
C GLU A 112 -3.84 -25.27 2.63
N LEU A 113 -5.03 -24.85 2.18
CA LEU A 113 -5.76 -25.53 1.12
C LEU A 113 -5.17 -25.18 -0.25
N ASP A 114 -5.11 -23.88 -0.56
CA ASP A 114 -4.49 -23.34 -1.78
C ASP A 114 -4.43 -21.80 -1.70
N ASP A 115 -3.39 -21.20 -2.25
CA ASP A 115 -3.28 -19.74 -2.40
C ASP A 115 -4.46 -19.17 -3.22
N MET A 116 -4.94 -19.90 -4.23
CA MET A 116 -6.08 -19.50 -5.05
C MET A 116 -7.40 -19.48 -4.28
N VAL A 117 -7.44 -20.04 -3.07
CA VAL A 117 -8.57 -19.94 -2.15
C VAL A 117 -8.39 -18.75 -1.21
N CYS A 118 -7.23 -18.60 -0.57
CA CYS A 118 -7.07 -17.61 0.48
C CYS A 118 -6.82 -16.18 -0.03
N TYR A 119 -6.17 -16.01 -1.18
CA TYR A 119 -5.90 -14.70 -1.79
C TYR A 119 -7.19 -13.92 -2.09
N PRO A 120 -8.18 -14.49 -2.81
CA PRO A 120 -9.45 -13.77 -2.99
C PRO A 120 -10.19 -13.61 -1.65
N TRP A 121 -10.10 -14.60 -0.75
CA TRP A 121 -10.82 -14.56 0.52
C TRP A 121 -10.37 -13.39 1.41
N VAL A 122 -9.06 -13.14 1.53
CA VAL A 122 -8.54 -12.11 2.44
C VAL A 122 -8.86 -10.69 1.96
N ALA A 123 -8.99 -10.48 0.65
CA ALA A 123 -9.55 -9.24 0.11
C ALA A 123 -11.07 -9.15 0.32
N GLN A 124 -11.79 -10.26 0.17
CA GLN A 124 -13.25 -10.32 0.28
C GLN A 124 -13.76 -10.22 1.73
N VAL A 125 -12.95 -10.55 2.74
CA VAL A 125 -13.35 -10.56 4.15
C VAL A 125 -13.87 -9.20 4.64
N PHE A 126 -13.45 -8.11 3.98
CA PHE A 126 -13.88 -6.73 4.24
C PHE A 126 -15.21 -6.35 3.57
N SER A 127 -15.92 -7.31 2.96
CA SER A 127 -17.24 -7.08 2.35
C SER A 127 -18.25 -6.57 3.37
N GLY A 128 -19.16 -5.71 2.90
CA GLY A 128 -20.18 -5.07 3.74
C GLY A 128 -19.77 -3.70 4.32
N PHE A 129 -18.49 -3.31 4.19
CA PHE A 129 -18.02 -1.97 4.51
C PHE A 129 -17.99 -1.09 3.27
N THR A 130 -18.23 0.21 3.44
CA THR A 130 -18.01 1.20 2.39
C THR A 130 -16.52 1.55 2.29
N LEU A 131 -16.07 2.03 1.12
CA LEU A 131 -14.69 2.50 0.94
C LEU A 131 -14.31 3.64 1.90
N LYS A 132 -15.27 4.48 2.29
CA LYS A 132 -15.03 5.57 3.24
C LYS A 132 -14.71 5.04 4.65
N GLU A 133 -15.41 4.00 5.08
CA GLU A 133 -15.14 3.33 6.36
C GLU A 133 -13.80 2.62 6.33
N LEU A 134 -13.55 1.82 5.29
CA LEU A 134 -12.29 1.11 5.11
C LEU A 134 -11.10 2.09 5.07
N LYS A 135 -11.23 3.23 4.38
CA LYS A 135 -10.19 4.25 4.37
C LYS A 135 -9.86 4.76 5.77
N GLY A 136 -10.87 5.00 6.61
CA GLY A 136 -10.66 5.41 7.99
C GLY A 136 -9.88 4.37 8.80
N TYR A 137 -10.25 3.09 8.68
CA TYR A 137 -9.56 2.01 9.40
C TYR A 137 -8.14 1.76 8.88
N VAL A 138 -7.92 1.89 7.57
CA VAL A 138 -6.57 1.85 6.98
C VAL A 138 -5.72 2.99 7.55
N ASP A 139 -6.22 4.22 7.62
CA ASP A 139 -5.47 5.34 8.18
C ASP A 139 -5.12 5.14 9.66
N GLU A 140 -6.07 4.63 10.44
CA GLU A 140 -5.83 4.27 11.85
C GLU A 140 -4.76 3.18 12.00
N LEU A 141 -4.81 2.14 11.16
CA LEU A 141 -3.82 1.05 11.16
C LEU A 141 -2.42 1.58 10.81
N MET A 142 -2.31 2.35 9.73
CA MET A 142 -1.05 2.94 9.25
C MET A 142 -0.43 3.89 10.30
N ALA A 143 -1.26 4.55 11.11
CA ALA A 143 -0.82 5.43 12.19
C ALA A 143 -0.59 4.72 13.54
N SER A 144 -0.98 3.45 13.68
CA SER A 144 -1.01 2.76 14.98
C SER A 144 0.37 2.57 15.62
N GLY A 145 1.41 2.38 14.79
CA GLY A 145 2.80 2.20 15.21
C GLY A 145 3.06 0.99 16.11
N LYS A 146 2.09 0.06 16.24
CA LYS A 146 2.15 -1.09 17.15
C LYS A 146 1.77 -2.37 16.39
N PRO A 147 2.40 -3.51 16.70
CA PRO A 147 1.93 -4.80 16.22
C PRO A 147 0.50 -5.09 16.66
N VAL A 148 -0.22 -5.82 15.82
CA VAL A 148 -1.61 -6.23 16.02
C VAL A 148 -1.62 -7.68 16.48
N PRO A 149 -2.05 -7.97 17.72
CA PRO A 149 -2.07 -9.34 18.22
C PRO A 149 -3.20 -10.12 17.55
N THR A 150 -2.94 -11.38 17.25
CA THR A 150 -3.92 -12.34 16.74
C THR A 150 -3.56 -13.75 17.20
N THR A 151 -4.41 -14.71 16.85
CA THR A 151 -4.16 -16.13 17.07
C THR A 151 -4.25 -16.90 15.76
N TYR A 152 -3.54 -18.01 15.68
CA TYR A 152 -3.64 -18.97 14.58
C TYR A 152 -3.39 -20.40 15.08
N TYR A 153 -3.85 -21.40 14.32
CA TYR A 153 -3.50 -22.79 14.57
C TYR A 153 -2.17 -23.16 13.92
N ASP A 154 -1.24 -23.69 14.71
CA ASP A 154 -0.07 -24.45 14.24
C ASP A 154 -0.37 -25.94 14.47
N GLY A 155 -0.87 -26.60 13.43
CA GLY A 155 -1.51 -27.91 13.54
C GLY A 155 -2.75 -27.85 14.44
N ASP A 156 -2.68 -28.48 15.63
CA ASP A 156 -3.76 -28.49 16.63
C ASP A 156 -3.53 -27.51 17.79
N VAL A 157 -2.42 -26.76 17.77
CA VAL A 157 -2.04 -25.86 18.87
C VAL A 157 -2.36 -24.42 18.51
N VAL A 158 -3.13 -23.74 19.36
CA VAL A 158 -3.35 -22.29 19.23
C VAL A 158 -2.06 -21.54 19.60
N LYS A 159 -1.60 -20.69 18.70
CA LYS A 159 -0.44 -19.81 18.88
C LYS A 159 -0.87 -18.35 18.80
N ASN A 160 -0.15 -17.50 19.53
CA ASN A 160 -0.28 -16.05 19.40
C ASN A 160 0.70 -15.56 18.33
N LEU A 161 0.29 -14.54 17.58
CA LEU A 161 1.10 -13.87 16.58
C LEU A 161 0.90 -12.35 16.70
N ASP A 162 1.98 -11.60 16.55
CA ASP A 162 1.95 -10.15 16.43
C ASP A 162 2.21 -9.75 14.97
N VAL A 163 1.19 -9.24 14.29
CA VAL A 163 1.27 -8.82 12.88
C VAL A 163 1.63 -7.33 12.81
N ASN A 164 2.67 -6.99 12.06
CA ASN A 164 3.10 -5.59 11.96
C ASN A 164 2.24 -4.81 10.95
N PRO A 165 1.80 -3.58 11.26
CA PRO A 165 1.15 -2.71 10.29
C PRO A 165 2.13 -2.29 9.19
N PRO A 166 1.64 -1.87 8.00
CA PRO A 166 2.51 -1.53 6.89
C PRO A 166 3.42 -0.34 7.21
N LYS A 167 4.66 -0.40 6.72
CA LYS A 167 5.65 0.66 6.88
C LYS A 167 6.22 1.06 5.52
N VAL A 168 5.87 2.24 5.05
CA VAL A 168 6.31 2.78 3.76
C VAL A 168 7.83 2.69 3.61
N PHE A 169 8.28 2.11 2.49
CA PHE A 169 9.69 2.16 2.13
C PHE A 169 10.01 3.54 1.55
N THR A 170 10.81 4.33 2.27
CA THR A 170 11.20 5.66 1.80
C THR A 170 11.83 5.63 0.41
N GLY A 171 12.64 4.60 0.11
CA GLY A 171 13.23 4.43 -1.22
C GLY A 171 12.19 4.20 -2.33
N GLN A 172 11.11 3.47 -2.04
CA GLN A 172 10.04 3.29 -3.02
C GLN A 172 9.25 4.57 -3.22
N ALA A 173 8.97 5.32 -2.15
CA ALA A 173 8.37 6.64 -2.28
C ALA A 173 9.24 7.59 -3.14
N GLU A 174 10.56 7.56 -2.99
CA GLU A 174 11.49 8.29 -3.84
C GLU A 174 11.41 7.83 -5.31
N LEU A 175 11.43 6.52 -5.56
CA LEU A 175 11.38 5.97 -6.90
C LEU A 175 10.08 6.31 -7.62
N TYR A 176 8.94 6.20 -6.94
CA TYR A 176 7.63 6.59 -7.47
C TYR A 176 7.63 8.07 -7.89
N ASN A 177 8.10 8.96 -7.01
CA ASN A 177 8.19 10.39 -7.30
C ASN A 177 9.19 10.71 -8.41
N LYS A 178 10.22 9.90 -8.59
CA LYS A 178 11.21 10.08 -9.67
C LYS A 178 10.71 9.62 -11.03
N LEU A 179 9.78 8.67 -11.07
CA LEU A 179 9.17 8.13 -12.29
C LEU A 179 8.02 9.01 -12.82
N MET A 180 7.40 9.83 -11.97
CA MET A 180 6.35 10.79 -12.29
C MET A 180 6.90 12.09 -12.89
#